data_AF-A0A2E9NS98-F1
#
_entry.id   AF-A0A2E9NS98-F1
#
_cell.length_a   1.000
_cell.length_b   1.000
_cell.length_c   1.000
_cell.angle_alpha   90.00
_cell.angle_beta   90.00
_cell.angle_gamma   90.00
#
_symmetry.space_group_name_H-M   'P 1'
#
loop_
_entity.id
_entity.type
_entity.pdbx_description
1 polymer ?
#
loop_
_entity_poly.entity_id
_entity_poly.type
_entity_poly.pdbx_seq_one_letter_code
_entity_poly.pdbx_strand_id
1 'polypeptide(L)'
;MTTVFISGQFNVLHPGHVRLFRFAKQCGDKLVVGVESDRLANGTALISESLRLEGVQSNSFVDEAFLFNQPISEIIAERKPDVVVKGREYEQQFNAEQAAVESYGGTLLFASGSSVFSASELIRREVSRHNEPVCRLPTEYIKRNQISQSHVIEVLREFSNLRVVVIGDLIIDEYVDCEPLGMSQEEPTIVVSPIESKKFIGGAGIVASHAAGLGAKTTFISIAGEDSNRDFAREKLAGSGVNTCLFTDHTRPTTLKQRYRAHGKSLLRVCDLRQDAMPEVLQPVFLEKVLETIQDADLLVFSDFNYGCLPQKLVTKILAEAKDSGVMMAADSQSSSQVGDIARFRCMDLITPTEREARISTKSHEDGLVVLSEKLRKIATAKHVILKMGGDGLLVQTNRSDNTGPHTDQVPALNSSPVDTAGAGDSLLISSAMAMALKADIWEMGLLGSVAAAIQVSRLGNVPLTAEELIQEFDKS
;
A
#
# COMPACT_ATOMS: atom_id res chain seq x y z
N MET A 1 -47.71 -26.59 6.23
CA MET A 1 -46.67 -25.71 5.68
C MET A 1 -46.03 -25.05 6.87
N THR A 2 -44.81 -25.47 7.19
CA THR A 2 -44.08 -25.02 8.38
C THR A 2 -43.50 -23.64 8.12
N THR A 3 -43.93 -22.65 8.90
CA THR A 3 -43.47 -21.26 8.80
C THR A 3 -42.39 -20.98 9.83
N VAL A 4 -41.25 -20.51 9.35
CA VAL A 4 -40.09 -20.13 10.16
C VAL A 4 -39.98 -18.62 10.19
N PHE A 5 -39.69 -18.06 11.35
CA PHE A 5 -39.57 -16.62 11.54
C PHE A 5 -38.20 -16.23 12.11
N ILE A 6 -37.60 -15.20 11.52
CA ILE A 6 -36.41 -14.51 12.05
C ILE A 6 -36.77 -13.04 12.19
N SER A 7 -36.29 -12.40 13.25
CA SER A 7 -36.32 -10.94 13.38
C SER A 7 -34.95 -10.35 13.69
N GLY A 8 -34.75 -9.11 13.29
CA GLY A 8 -33.60 -8.35 13.69
C GLY A 8 -33.50 -6.98 13.03
N GLN A 9 -32.50 -6.23 13.46
CA GLN A 9 -32.20 -4.91 12.92
C GLN A 9 -31.53 -4.98 11.54
N PHE A 10 -30.65 -5.94 11.28
CA PHE A 10 -29.96 -6.13 9.99
C PHE A 10 -29.26 -4.87 9.43
N ASN A 11 -28.51 -4.16 10.27
CA ASN A 11 -27.80 -2.94 9.88
C ASN A 11 -26.97 -3.10 8.61
N VAL A 12 -26.15 -4.16 8.53
CA VAL A 12 -25.43 -4.55 7.32
C VAL A 12 -25.58 -6.07 7.19
N LEU A 13 -25.98 -6.53 6.00
CA LEU A 13 -25.98 -7.97 5.71
C LEU A 13 -24.55 -8.46 5.54
N HIS A 14 -24.15 -9.40 6.38
CA HIS A 14 -22.84 -10.06 6.33
C HIS A 14 -23.05 -11.59 6.25
N PRO A 15 -22.00 -12.38 5.99
CA PRO A 15 -22.14 -13.83 5.81
C PRO A 15 -22.78 -14.58 7.00
N GLY A 16 -22.77 -14.00 8.20
CA GLY A 16 -23.47 -14.54 9.37
C GLY A 16 -24.99 -14.56 9.18
N HIS A 17 -25.58 -13.44 8.72
CA HIS A 17 -27.01 -13.35 8.39
C HIS A 17 -27.41 -14.34 7.28
N VAL A 18 -26.58 -14.49 6.24
CA VAL A 18 -26.84 -15.44 5.14
C VAL A 18 -26.86 -16.89 5.65
N ARG A 19 -25.93 -17.25 6.56
CA ARG A 19 -25.94 -18.57 7.21
C ARG A 19 -27.17 -18.77 8.10
N LEU A 20 -27.59 -17.74 8.83
CA LEU A 20 -28.79 -17.76 9.67
C LEU A 20 -30.06 -17.97 8.81
N PHE A 21 -30.22 -17.20 7.72
CA PHE A 21 -31.35 -17.36 6.79
C PHE A 21 -31.37 -18.76 6.16
N ARG A 22 -30.21 -19.27 5.74
CA ARG A 22 -30.10 -20.64 5.21
C ARG A 22 -30.52 -21.69 6.24
N PHE A 23 -30.05 -21.58 7.48
CA PHE A 23 -30.42 -22.51 8.55
C PHE A 23 -31.92 -22.45 8.83
N ALA A 24 -32.49 -21.25 8.96
CA ALA A 24 -33.93 -21.11 9.19
C ALA A 24 -34.77 -21.65 8.03
N LYS A 25 -34.34 -21.45 6.78
CA LYS A 25 -35.00 -22.05 5.61
C LYS A 25 -34.91 -23.58 5.60
N GLN A 26 -33.95 -24.20 6.29
CA GLN A 26 -33.91 -25.67 6.46
C GLN A 26 -34.85 -26.17 7.56
N CYS A 27 -35.32 -25.30 8.45
CA CYS A 27 -36.23 -25.65 9.55
C CYS A 27 -37.72 -25.67 9.14
N GLY A 28 -38.06 -25.25 7.92
CA GLY A 28 -39.45 -25.25 7.46
C GLY A 28 -39.60 -24.89 5.98
N ASP A 29 -40.84 -24.75 5.53
CA ASP A 29 -41.18 -24.55 4.11
C ASP A 29 -41.08 -23.07 3.70
N LYS A 30 -41.41 -22.15 4.63
CA LYS A 30 -41.47 -20.71 4.40
C LYS A 30 -40.69 -19.94 5.46
N LEU A 31 -39.70 -19.15 5.04
CA LEU A 31 -38.96 -18.22 5.87
C LEU A 31 -39.56 -16.81 5.75
N VAL A 32 -40.03 -16.29 6.87
CA VAL A 32 -40.50 -14.92 7.04
C VAL A 32 -39.49 -14.14 7.88
N VAL A 33 -39.06 -12.98 7.42
CA VAL A 33 -38.09 -12.12 8.14
C VAL A 33 -38.71 -10.78 8.53
N GLY A 34 -38.77 -10.50 9.82
CA GLY A 34 -39.15 -9.19 10.36
C GLY A 34 -37.92 -8.29 10.46
N VAL A 35 -37.97 -7.12 9.82
CA VAL A 35 -36.93 -6.08 9.92
C VAL A 35 -37.41 -4.97 10.86
N GLU A 36 -36.61 -4.63 11.86
CA GLU A 36 -36.96 -3.57 12.81
C GLU A 36 -37.03 -2.20 12.11
N SER A 37 -38.10 -1.43 12.34
CA SER A 37 -38.19 -0.04 11.88
C SER A 37 -37.16 0.88 12.55
N ASP A 38 -36.84 2.00 11.90
CA ASP A 38 -35.93 3.02 12.45
C ASP A 38 -36.45 3.61 13.77
N ARG A 39 -37.78 3.64 13.95
CA ARG A 39 -38.44 4.03 15.21
C ARG A 39 -38.11 3.07 16.35
N LEU A 40 -38.10 1.77 16.08
CA LEU A 40 -37.83 0.73 17.09
C LEU A 40 -36.32 0.63 17.38
N ALA A 41 -35.49 0.84 16.36
CA ALA A 41 -34.04 0.88 16.48
C ALA A 41 -33.50 2.09 17.26
N ASN A 42 -34.31 3.13 17.48
CA ASN A 42 -34.03 4.28 18.36
C ASN A 42 -32.62 4.90 18.17
N GLY A 43 -32.23 5.14 16.92
CA GLY A 43 -30.94 5.75 16.57
C GLY A 43 -29.74 4.81 16.55
N THR A 44 -29.93 3.51 16.80
CA THR A 44 -28.86 2.50 16.66
C THR A 44 -28.72 1.97 15.23
N ALA A 45 -29.69 2.29 14.35
CA ALA A 45 -29.66 1.89 12.95
C ALA A 45 -28.72 2.79 12.13
N LEU A 46 -27.76 2.19 11.44
CA LEU A 46 -26.81 2.91 10.59
C LEU A 46 -27.32 3.10 9.16
N ILE A 47 -28.20 2.21 8.71
CA ILE A 47 -28.80 2.21 7.38
C ILE A 47 -30.30 2.39 7.53
N SER A 48 -30.93 3.18 6.64
CA SER A 48 -32.37 3.40 6.67
C SER A 48 -33.16 2.09 6.58
N GLU A 49 -34.31 2.03 7.24
CA GLU A 49 -35.18 0.85 7.27
C GLU A 49 -35.55 0.31 5.87
N SER A 50 -35.72 1.21 4.88
CA SER A 50 -36.04 0.85 3.50
C SER A 50 -34.94 0.02 2.83
N LEU A 51 -33.68 0.44 2.98
CA LEU A 51 -32.51 -0.24 2.41
C LEU A 51 -32.21 -1.54 3.16
N ARG A 52 -32.43 -1.58 4.49
CA ARG A 52 -32.30 -2.82 5.27
C ARG A 52 -33.33 -3.85 4.81
N LEU A 53 -34.58 -3.45 4.61
CA LEU A 53 -35.64 -4.32 4.07
C LEU A 53 -35.29 -4.83 2.67
N GLU A 54 -34.86 -3.95 1.76
CA GLU A 54 -34.47 -4.31 0.40
C GLU A 54 -33.34 -5.36 0.39
N GLY A 55 -32.33 -5.18 1.24
CA GLY A 55 -31.24 -6.15 1.39
C GLY A 55 -31.74 -7.53 1.83
N VAL A 56 -32.66 -7.57 2.80
CA VAL A 56 -33.24 -8.84 3.27
C VAL A 56 -34.10 -9.50 2.18
N GLN A 57 -34.93 -8.72 1.49
CA GLN A 57 -35.80 -9.21 0.41
C GLN A 57 -35.01 -9.76 -0.79
N SER A 58 -33.83 -9.21 -1.04
CA SER A 58 -32.95 -9.66 -2.13
C SER A 58 -32.27 -11.01 -1.84
N ASN A 59 -32.45 -11.58 -0.66
CA ASN A 59 -31.83 -12.84 -0.28
C ASN A 59 -32.66 -14.06 -0.75
N SER A 60 -32.03 -14.98 -1.50
CA SER A 60 -32.70 -16.15 -2.09
C SER A 60 -33.32 -17.13 -1.08
N PHE A 61 -32.96 -17.07 0.20
CA PHE A 61 -33.53 -17.95 1.23
C PHE A 61 -34.80 -17.37 1.88
N VAL A 62 -35.08 -16.08 1.68
CA VAL A 62 -36.19 -15.35 2.33
C VAL A 62 -37.39 -15.34 1.40
N ASP A 63 -38.53 -15.87 1.86
CA ASP A 63 -39.76 -15.89 1.07
C ASP A 63 -40.63 -14.65 1.28
N GLU A 64 -40.56 -14.06 2.48
CA GLU A 64 -41.29 -12.84 2.84
C GLU A 64 -40.45 -12.02 3.81
N ALA A 65 -40.37 -10.70 3.60
CA ALA A 65 -39.80 -9.79 4.59
C ALA A 65 -40.63 -8.52 4.71
N PHE A 66 -40.76 -8.02 5.93
CA PHE A 66 -41.57 -6.84 6.25
C PHE A 66 -40.96 -6.02 7.38
N LEU A 67 -41.32 -4.73 7.43
CA LEU A 67 -40.95 -3.84 8.52
C LEU A 67 -41.94 -3.97 9.69
N PHE A 68 -41.43 -3.98 10.91
CA PHE A 68 -42.27 -3.95 12.11
C PHE A 68 -41.87 -2.84 13.08
N ASN A 69 -42.86 -2.34 13.82
CA ASN A 69 -42.74 -1.21 14.74
C ASN A 69 -43.39 -1.48 16.11
N GLN A 70 -43.76 -2.72 16.38
CA GLN A 70 -44.37 -3.18 17.64
C GLN A 70 -43.50 -4.26 18.31
N PRO A 71 -43.73 -4.59 19.59
CA PRO A 71 -42.96 -5.62 20.29
C PRO A 71 -42.97 -6.97 19.57
N ILE A 72 -41.83 -7.65 19.59
CA ILE A 72 -41.66 -8.91 18.83
C ILE A 72 -42.62 -10.02 19.27
N SER A 73 -42.97 -10.04 20.56
CA SER A 73 -43.96 -10.97 21.13
C SER A 73 -45.35 -10.81 20.51
N GLU A 74 -45.75 -9.59 20.16
CA GLU A 74 -47.04 -9.31 19.53
C GLU A 74 -47.05 -9.80 18.08
N ILE A 75 -45.97 -9.55 17.34
CA ILE A 75 -45.78 -10.06 15.98
C ILE A 75 -45.85 -11.59 15.93
N ILE A 76 -45.20 -12.25 16.88
CA ILE A 76 -45.23 -13.72 16.98
C ILE A 76 -46.63 -14.20 17.34
N ALA A 77 -47.33 -13.56 18.27
CA ALA A 77 -48.69 -13.92 18.66
C ALA A 77 -49.71 -13.75 17.51
N GLU A 78 -49.53 -12.73 16.66
CA GLU A 78 -50.35 -12.46 15.48
C GLU A 78 -50.08 -13.45 14.35
N ARG A 79 -48.81 -13.67 14.02
CA ARG A 79 -48.41 -14.48 12.84
C ARG A 79 -48.28 -15.97 13.14
N LYS A 80 -48.15 -16.34 14.41
CA LYS A 80 -48.03 -17.71 14.92
C LYS A 80 -47.08 -18.60 14.11
N PRO A 81 -45.80 -18.22 13.93
CA PRO A 81 -44.83 -19.09 13.25
C PRO A 81 -44.61 -20.40 14.01
N ASP A 82 -44.43 -21.51 13.29
CA ASP A 82 -44.15 -22.83 13.89
C ASP A 82 -42.77 -22.86 14.55
N VAL A 83 -41.80 -22.14 13.96
CA VAL A 83 -40.42 -22.06 14.45
C VAL A 83 -39.94 -20.61 14.44
N VAL A 84 -39.34 -20.15 15.53
CA VAL A 84 -38.56 -18.91 15.58
C VAL A 84 -37.08 -19.26 15.66
N VAL A 85 -36.25 -18.61 14.86
CA VAL A 85 -34.80 -18.86 14.85
C VAL A 85 -34.05 -17.61 15.27
N LYS A 86 -33.16 -17.74 16.25
CA LYS A 86 -32.22 -16.69 16.67
C LYS A 86 -30.77 -17.13 16.54
N GLY A 87 -29.86 -16.16 16.51
CA GLY A 87 -28.43 -16.42 16.64
C GLY A 87 -28.09 -17.00 18.02
N ARG A 88 -27.11 -17.90 18.09
CA ARG A 88 -26.71 -18.59 19.33
C ARG A 88 -26.18 -17.65 20.41
N GLU A 89 -25.72 -16.46 20.04
CA GLU A 89 -25.34 -15.38 20.96
C GLU A 89 -26.47 -14.90 21.89
N TYR A 90 -27.73 -15.20 21.52
CA TYR A 90 -28.92 -14.88 22.33
C TYR A 90 -29.41 -16.07 23.19
N GLU A 91 -28.77 -17.24 23.12
CA GLU A 91 -29.19 -18.47 23.81
C GLU A 91 -29.21 -18.30 25.34
N GLN A 92 -28.28 -17.52 25.88
CA GLN A 92 -28.15 -17.25 27.32
C GLN A 92 -28.81 -15.93 27.77
N GLN A 93 -29.52 -15.25 26.86
CA GLN A 93 -30.18 -13.97 27.14
C GLN A 93 -31.67 -14.16 27.39
N PHE A 94 -32.32 -13.12 27.93
CA PHE A 94 -33.78 -13.11 28.02
C PHE A 94 -34.40 -13.01 26.62
N ASN A 95 -35.27 -13.96 26.27
CA ASN A 95 -35.93 -14.04 24.96
C ASN A 95 -37.45 -13.87 25.12
N ALA A 96 -37.97 -12.71 24.74
CA ALA A 96 -39.41 -12.45 24.77
C ALA A 96 -40.18 -13.34 23.77
N GLU A 97 -39.49 -13.80 22.72
CA GLU A 97 -39.99 -14.70 21.70
C GLU A 97 -40.30 -16.08 22.25
N GLN A 98 -39.56 -16.55 23.28
CA GLN A 98 -39.75 -17.89 23.83
C GLN A 98 -41.15 -18.05 24.43
N ALA A 99 -41.54 -17.15 25.31
CA ALA A 99 -42.86 -17.17 25.94
C ALA A 99 -44.00 -17.00 24.93
N ALA A 100 -43.78 -16.19 23.88
CA ALA A 100 -44.78 -15.95 22.84
C ALA A 100 -44.99 -17.16 21.93
N VAL A 101 -43.91 -17.86 21.57
CA VAL A 101 -43.95 -19.03 20.68
C VAL A 101 -44.51 -20.27 21.41
N GLU A 102 -44.13 -20.46 22.67
CA GLU A 102 -44.61 -21.57 23.50
C GLU A 102 -46.11 -21.49 23.79
N SER A 103 -46.70 -20.29 23.82
CA SER A 103 -48.13 -20.10 24.16
C SER A 103 -49.10 -20.76 23.16
N TYR A 104 -48.63 -21.08 21.96
CA TYR A 104 -49.42 -21.78 20.94
C TYR A 104 -48.72 -23.04 20.40
N GLY A 105 -47.63 -23.50 21.04
CA GLY A 105 -46.95 -24.75 20.72
C GLY A 105 -45.86 -24.70 19.64
N GLY A 106 -45.36 -23.51 19.28
CA GLY A 106 -44.20 -23.39 18.40
C GLY A 106 -42.88 -23.66 19.13
N THR A 107 -41.75 -23.57 18.43
CA THR A 107 -40.40 -23.78 19.00
C THR A 107 -39.44 -22.63 18.72
N LEU A 108 -38.63 -22.24 19.72
CA LEU A 108 -37.48 -21.34 19.54
C LEU A 108 -36.21 -22.16 19.33
N LEU A 109 -35.47 -21.91 18.24
CA LEU A 109 -34.21 -22.56 17.90
C LEU A 109 -33.07 -21.54 17.85
N PHE A 110 -31.87 -22.01 18.20
CA PHE A 110 -30.63 -21.22 18.13
C PHE A 110 -29.68 -21.79 17.07
N ALA A 111 -29.34 -20.99 16.06
CA ALA A 111 -28.50 -21.41 14.95
C ALA A 111 -27.01 -21.30 15.27
N SER A 112 -26.26 -22.40 15.07
CA SER A 112 -24.79 -22.46 15.22
C SER A 112 -24.07 -21.97 13.96
N GLY A 113 -24.30 -20.73 13.53
CA GLY A 113 -23.53 -20.13 12.45
C GLY A 113 -22.18 -19.64 12.98
N SER A 114 -21.08 -20.29 12.61
CA SER A 114 -19.73 -19.86 12.96
C SER A 114 -19.46 -18.41 12.51
N SER A 115 -18.79 -17.65 13.37
CA SER A 115 -18.43 -16.21 13.35
C SER A 115 -19.47 -15.25 13.96
N VAL A 116 -19.25 -14.92 15.23
CA VAL A 116 -19.89 -13.82 15.96
C VAL A 116 -19.19 -12.53 15.52
N PHE A 117 -19.80 -11.78 14.60
CA PHE A 117 -19.37 -10.41 14.35
C PHE A 117 -20.61 -9.57 14.17
N SER A 118 -20.84 -8.62 15.08
CA SER A 118 -21.81 -7.56 14.80
C SER A 118 -21.23 -6.60 13.75
N ALA A 119 -22.08 -5.99 12.91
CA ALA A 119 -21.63 -4.97 11.97
C ALA A 119 -20.86 -3.84 12.67
N SER A 120 -21.29 -3.48 13.88
CA SER A 120 -20.65 -2.51 14.76
C SER A 120 -19.24 -2.94 15.20
N GLU A 121 -19.02 -4.23 15.42
CA GLU A 121 -17.73 -4.81 15.79
C GLU A 121 -16.79 -4.93 14.59
N LEU A 122 -17.31 -5.21 13.39
CA LEU A 122 -16.54 -5.14 12.15
C LEU A 122 -16.10 -3.70 11.85
N ILE A 123 -17.00 -2.73 12.00
CA ILE A 123 -16.69 -1.30 11.83
C ILE A 123 -15.71 -0.84 12.91
N ARG A 124 -15.93 -1.18 14.19
CA ARG A 124 -14.97 -0.85 15.27
C ARG A 124 -13.61 -1.44 15.00
N ARG A 125 -13.52 -2.69 14.52
CA ARG A 125 -12.23 -3.32 14.20
C ARG A 125 -11.51 -2.58 13.07
N GLU A 126 -12.24 -2.07 12.09
CA GLU A 126 -11.66 -1.27 11.00
C GLU A 126 -11.27 0.14 11.46
N VAL A 127 -12.08 0.79 12.30
CA VAL A 127 -11.77 2.10 12.89
C VAL A 127 -10.61 2.01 13.88
N SER A 128 -10.56 0.97 14.72
CA SER A 128 -9.44 0.74 15.65
C SER A 128 -8.12 0.46 14.93
N ARG A 129 -8.15 -0.19 13.76
CA ARG A 129 -6.97 -0.34 12.90
C ARG A 129 -6.38 0.99 12.43
N HIS A 130 -7.18 2.04 12.30
CA HIS A 130 -6.71 3.36 11.89
C HIS A 130 -6.05 4.15 13.04
N ASN A 131 -6.24 3.73 14.30
CA ASN A 131 -5.72 4.45 15.49
C ASN A 131 -4.51 3.77 16.16
N GLU A 132 -4.12 2.56 15.77
CA GLU A 132 -2.83 2.01 16.22
C GLU A 132 -1.68 2.61 15.39
N PRO A 133 -0.55 2.96 16.03
CA PRO A 133 0.63 3.42 15.29
C PRO A 133 1.07 2.32 14.32
N VAL A 134 1.23 2.70 13.06
CA VAL A 134 1.68 1.80 12.00
C VAL A 134 3.11 1.36 12.28
N CYS A 135 3.90 2.26 12.89
CA CYS A 135 5.30 2.07 13.19
C CYS A 135 5.54 1.87 14.68
N ARG A 136 6.38 0.90 15.04
CA ARG A 136 7.00 0.83 16.37
C ARG A 136 8.38 1.47 16.28
N LEU A 137 8.53 2.70 16.79
CA LEU A 137 9.81 3.39 16.71
C LEU A 137 10.93 2.63 17.46
N PRO A 138 12.14 2.56 16.88
CA PRO A 138 13.24 1.78 17.43
C PRO A 138 13.94 2.58 18.54
N THR A 139 13.41 2.52 19.76
CA THR A 139 13.91 3.30 20.92
C THR A 139 15.41 3.11 21.19
N GLU A 140 15.93 1.89 21.06
CA GLU A 140 17.36 1.62 21.23
C GLU A 140 18.24 2.23 20.13
N TYR A 141 17.73 2.35 18.90
CA TYR A 141 18.42 3.03 17.79
C TYR A 141 18.44 4.54 18.00
N ILE A 142 17.29 5.11 18.40
CA ILE A 142 17.15 6.53 18.68
C ILE A 142 18.10 6.95 19.80
N LYS A 143 18.12 6.20 20.92
CA LYS A 143 18.97 6.51 22.07
C LYS A 143 20.46 6.42 21.75
N ARG A 144 20.92 5.33 21.12
CA ARG A 144 22.36 5.11 20.86
C ARG A 144 22.96 6.10 19.87
N ASN A 145 22.14 6.56 18.93
CA ASN A 145 22.54 7.56 17.93
C ASN A 145 22.18 8.99 18.34
N GLN A 146 21.67 9.19 19.56
CA GLN A 146 21.32 10.52 20.11
C GLN A 146 20.36 11.31 19.19
N ILE A 147 19.44 10.62 18.53
CA ILE A 147 18.49 11.22 17.60
C ILE A 147 17.45 12.02 18.39
N SER A 148 17.28 13.29 18.04
CA SER A 148 16.20 14.12 18.58
C SER A 148 14.97 14.01 17.69
N GLN A 149 13.87 13.46 18.22
CA GLN A 149 12.61 13.40 17.48
C GLN A 149 12.09 14.78 17.08
N SER A 150 12.33 15.82 17.90
CA SER A 150 11.92 17.18 17.56
C SER A 150 12.69 17.70 16.34
N HIS A 151 13.99 17.38 16.24
CA HIS A 151 14.81 17.74 15.09
C HIS A 151 14.37 16.97 13.83
N VAL A 152 14.03 15.69 13.95
CA VAL A 152 13.46 14.91 12.84
C VAL A 152 12.16 15.53 12.32
N ILE A 153 11.28 16.01 13.22
CA ILE A 153 10.05 16.71 12.85
C ILE A 153 10.34 18.07 12.19
N GLU A 154 11.35 18.81 12.66
CA GLU A 154 11.80 20.05 12.02
C GLU A 154 12.29 19.79 10.59
N VAL A 155 13.13 18.78 10.38
CA VAL A 155 13.59 18.35 9.05
C VAL A 155 12.41 18.02 8.12
N LEU A 156 11.39 17.29 8.62
CA LEU A 156 10.19 16.96 7.86
C LEU A 156 9.41 18.20 7.40
N ARG A 157 9.32 19.25 8.23
CA ARG A 157 8.63 20.50 7.87
C ARG A 157 9.38 21.29 6.80
N GLU A 158 10.70 21.22 6.82
CA GLU A 158 11.60 21.87 5.87
C GLU A 158 11.63 21.19 4.49
N PHE A 159 11.03 19.99 4.32
CA PHE A 159 10.91 19.33 3.02
C PHE A 159 10.22 20.20 1.96
N SER A 160 9.32 21.09 2.38
CA SER A 160 8.63 22.04 1.52
C SER A 160 9.54 23.07 0.84
N ASN A 161 10.75 23.27 1.37
CA ASN A 161 11.75 24.19 0.81
C ASN A 161 12.60 23.55 -0.27
N LEU A 162 12.57 22.23 -0.44
CA LEU A 162 13.41 21.50 -1.38
C LEU A 162 12.88 21.55 -2.81
N ARG A 163 13.81 21.67 -3.77
CA ARG A 163 13.63 21.44 -5.19
C ARG A 163 14.25 20.10 -5.56
N VAL A 164 13.39 19.13 -5.88
CA VAL A 164 13.78 17.74 -6.14
C VAL A 164 13.59 17.42 -7.61
N VAL A 165 14.63 16.88 -8.25
CA VAL A 165 14.58 16.37 -9.62
C VAL A 165 14.69 14.86 -9.58
N VAL A 166 13.69 14.17 -10.11
CA VAL A 166 13.70 12.71 -10.22
C VAL A 166 13.83 12.33 -11.69
N ILE A 167 14.80 11.46 -12.01
CA ILE A 167 14.99 10.91 -13.34
C ILE A 167 15.02 9.38 -13.29
N GLY A 168 14.39 8.73 -14.25
CA GLY A 168 14.33 7.27 -14.25
C GLY A 168 13.16 6.70 -15.04
N ASP A 169 12.95 5.39 -14.93
CA ASP A 169 11.93 4.68 -15.69
C ASP A 169 10.52 4.97 -15.14
N LEU A 170 9.62 5.47 -15.99
CA LEU A 170 8.18 5.55 -15.69
C LEU A 170 7.55 4.16 -15.81
N ILE A 171 6.79 3.75 -14.79
CA ILE A 171 6.09 2.47 -14.77
C ILE A 171 4.64 2.72 -14.35
N ILE A 172 3.70 2.06 -15.01
CA ILE A 172 2.32 1.95 -14.55
C ILE A 172 2.14 0.58 -13.93
N ASP A 173 1.76 0.54 -12.65
CA ASP A 173 1.39 -0.70 -11.97
C ASP A 173 -0.14 -0.85 -12.02
N GLU A 174 -0.63 -1.97 -12.55
CA GLU A 174 -2.06 -2.26 -12.65
C GLU A 174 -2.41 -3.51 -11.83
N TYR A 175 -3.35 -3.36 -10.90
CA TYR A 175 -3.84 -4.44 -10.06
C TYR A 175 -5.19 -4.88 -10.63
N VAL A 176 -5.26 -6.13 -11.09
CA VAL A 176 -6.46 -6.72 -11.67
C VAL A 176 -6.99 -7.77 -10.70
N ASP A 177 -8.02 -7.41 -9.95
CA ASP A 177 -8.67 -8.34 -9.01
C ASP A 177 -9.65 -9.24 -9.78
N CYS A 178 -9.55 -10.53 -9.55
CA CYS A 178 -10.22 -11.57 -10.31
C CYS A 178 -10.97 -12.56 -9.42
N GLU A 179 -12.11 -13.05 -9.90
CA GLU A 179 -12.83 -14.18 -9.34
C GLU A 179 -12.26 -15.49 -9.90
N PRO A 180 -11.81 -16.45 -9.07
CA PRO A 180 -11.39 -17.75 -9.57
C PRO A 180 -12.60 -18.61 -9.95
N LEU A 181 -12.66 -19.05 -11.21
CA LEU A 181 -13.72 -19.91 -11.73
C LEU A 181 -13.41 -21.40 -11.53
N GLY A 182 -12.14 -21.78 -11.50
CA GLY A 182 -11.68 -23.16 -11.29
C GLY A 182 -10.41 -23.49 -12.07
N MET A 183 -10.10 -24.78 -12.17
CA MET A 183 -9.04 -25.29 -13.05
C MET A 183 -9.61 -25.50 -14.46
N SER A 184 -8.81 -25.19 -15.48
CA SER A 184 -9.17 -25.51 -16.87
C SER A 184 -9.19 -27.03 -17.08
N GLN A 185 -10.11 -27.49 -17.93
CA GLN A 185 -10.21 -28.90 -18.35
C GLN A 185 -9.29 -29.22 -19.54
N GLU A 186 -8.77 -28.19 -20.22
CA GLU A 186 -7.91 -28.32 -21.41
C GLU A 186 -6.42 -28.30 -21.03
N GLU A 187 -6.06 -27.45 -20.05
CA GLU A 187 -4.70 -27.28 -19.55
C GLU A 187 -4.71 -27.15 -18.02
N PRO A 188 -3.64 -27.55 -17.29
CA PRO A 188 -3.59 -27.45 -15.83
C PRO A 188 -3.32 -26.01 -15.35
N THR A 189 -4.18 -25.07 -15.75
CA THR A 189 -4.12 -23.65 -15.40
C THR A 189 -5.37 -23.19 -14.66
N ILE A 190 -5.24 -22.11 -13.87
CA ILE A 190 -6.36 -21.49 -13.16
C ILE A 190 -7.10 -20.55 -14.12
N VAL A 191 -8.41 -20.74 -14.23
CA VAL A 191 -9.29 -19.82 -14.96
C VAL A 191 -9.83 -18.79 -13.99
N VAL A 192 -9.68 -17.52 -14.35
CA VAL A 192 -10.17 -16.39 -13.55
C VAL A 192 -10.93 -15.40 -14.41
N SER A 193 -11.89 -14.69 -13.80
CA SER A 193 -12.63 -13.59 -14.43
C SER A 193 -12.24 -12.26 -13.77
N PRO A 194 -11.74 -11.26 -14.53
CA PRO A 194 -11.47 -9.94 -13.97
C PRO A 194 -12.75 -9.26 -13.46
N ILE A 195 -12.70 -8.73 -12.23
CA ILE A 195 -13.80 -7.98 -11.59
C ILE A 195 -13.50 -6.49 -11.66
N GLU A 196 -12.32 -6.09 -11.21
CA GLU A 196 -11.90 -4.70 -11.08
C GLU A 196 -10.45 -4.56 -11.52
N SER A 197 -10.12 -3.42 -12.14
CA SER A 197 -8.74 -3.03 -12.40
C SER A 197 -8.45 -1.65 -11.83
N LYS A 198 -7.31 -1.52 -11.15
CA LYS A 198 -6.84 -0.25 -10.58
C LYS A 198 -5.40 0.02 -10.97
N LYS A 199 -5.17 1.17 -11.61
CA LYS A 199 -3.84 1.64 -12.03
C LYS A 199 -3.22 2.57 -11.00
N PHE A 200 -1.91 2.46 -10.85
CA PHE A 200 -1.07 3.26 -9.98
C PHE A 200 0.18 3.72 -10.73
N ILE A 201 0.75 4.84 -10.28
CA ILE A 201 2.07 5.25 -10.71
C ILE A 201 3.10 4.42 -9.95
N GLY A 202 4.05 3.85 -10.68
CA GLY A 202 5.20 3.14 -10.15
C GLY A 202 6.50 3.70 -10.73
N GLY A 203 7.59 2.98 -10.46
CA GLY A 203 8.89 3.36 -10.98
C GLY A 203 9.40 4.67 -10.41
N ALA A 204 10.17 5.41 -11.21
CA ALA A 204 10.63 6.74 -10.85
C ALA A 204 9.48 7.77 -10.67
N GLY A 205 8.31 7.51 -11.28
CA GLY A 205 7.14 8.38 -11.15
C GLY A 205 6.58 8.41 -9.73
N ILE A 206 6.61 7.28 -9.00
CA ILE A 206 6.15 7.28 -7.61
C ILE A 206 7.16 7.93 -6.68
N VAL A 207 8.47 7.76 -6.92
CA VAL A 207 9.52 8.46 -6.18
C VAL A 207 9.27 9.97 -6.25
N ALA A 208 8.95 10.48 -7.45
CA ALA A 208 8.57 11.88 -7.63
C ALA A 208 7.26 12.24 -6.91
N SER A 209 6.26 11.37 -6.93
CA SER A 209 4.99 11.61 -6.25
C SER A 209 5.14 11.64 -4.73
N HIS A 210 5.98 10.76 -4.15
CA HIS A 210 6.32 10.79 -2.73
C HIS A 210 7.04 12.10 -2.37
N ALA A 211 8.01 12.55 -3.17
CA ALA A 211 8.70 13.82 -2.93
C ALA A 211 7.71 15.00 -2.88
N ALA A 212 6.80 15.07 -3.84
CA ALA A 212 5.79 16.12 -3.89
C ALA A 212 4.78 16.02 -2.75
N GLY A 213 4.32 14.81 -2.41
CA GLY A 213 3.41 14.59 -1.27
C GLY A 213 4.03 14.93 0.08
N LEU A 214 5.35 14.73 0.21
CA LEU A 214 6.15 15.16 1.36
C LEU A 214 6.40 16.69 1.39
N GLY A 215 5.94 17.43 0.37
CA GLY A 215 5.94 18.89 0.33
C GLY A 215 6.92 19.51 -0.66
N ALA A 216 7.88 18.76 -1.21
CA ALA A 216 8.91 19.31 -2.08
C ALA A 216 8.37 19.79 -3.43
N LYS A 217 9.06 20.78 -4.01
CA LYS A 217 8.84 21.17 -5.41
C LYS A 217 9.52 20.15 -6.31
N THR A 218 8.74 19.25 -6.92
CA THR A 218 9.29 18.12 -7.66
C THR A 218 9.15 18.26 -9.17
N THR A 219 10.26 18.03 -9.88
CA THR A 219 10.26 17.82 -11.33
C THR A 219 10.63 16.37 -11.66
N PHE A 220 9.84 15.72 -12.49
CA PHE A 220 10.06 14.35 -12.95
C PHE A 220 10.39 14.33 -14.44
N ILE A 221 11.53 13.72 -14.81
CA ILE A 221 11.99 13.63 -16.20
C ILE A 221 12.15 12.15 -16.58
N SER A 222 11.47 11.72 -17.65
CA SER A 222 11.46 10.33 -18.09
C SER A 222 11.12 10.20 -19.57
N ILE A 223 11.14 8.97 -20.08
CA ILE A 223 10.64 8.60 -21.41
C ILE A 223 9.35 7.78 -21.27
N ALA A 224 8.46 7.91 -22.24
CA ALA A 224 7.22 7.15 -22.32
C ALA A 224 6.84 6.87 -23.78
N GLY A 225 5.98 5.89 -24.01
CA GLY A 225 5.38 5.66 -25.32
C GLY A 225 4.33 6.71 -25.66
N GLU A 226 3.75 6.61 -26.85
CA GLU A 226 2.58 7.40 -27.24
C GLU A 226 1.30 6.57 -27.08
N ASP A 227 0.82 6.48 -25.83
CA ASP A 227 -0.31 5.63 -25.48
C ASP A 227 -1.12 6.20 -24.30
N SER A 228 -2.25 5.55 -24.00
CA SER A 228 -3.14 5.93 -22.90
C SER A 228 -2.48 5.83 -21.52
N ASN A 229 -1.43 5.01 -21.38
CA ASN A 229 -0.71 4.85 -20.11
C ASN A 229 0.19 6.06 -19.84
N ARG A 230 0.80 6.66 -20.86
CA ARG A 230 1.48 7.97 -20.75
C ARG A 230 0.50 9.05 -20.31
N ASP A 231 -0.68 9.09 -20.92
CA ASP A 231 -1.66 10.13 -20.65
C ASP A 231 -2.21 10.00 -19.21
N PHE A 232 -2.50 8.77 -18.76
CA PHE A 232 -2.80 8.46 -17.37
C PHE A 232 -1.66 8.92 -16.43
N ALA A 233 -0.40 8.67 -16.78
CA ALA A 233 0.74 9.09 -15.98
C ALA A 233 0.79 10.61 -15.80
N ARG A 234 0.64 11.36 -16.90
CA ARG A 234 0.64 12.82 -16.88
C ARG A 234 -0.45 13.39 -15.99
N GLU A 235 -1.68 12.90 -16.14
CA GLU A 235 -2.81 13.38 -15.35
C GLU A 235 -2.60 13.09 -13.85
N LYS A 236 -2.19 11.86 -13.52
CA LYS A 236 -2.03 11.43 -12.14
C LYS A 236 -0.86 12.15 -11.44
N LEU A 237 0.25 12.35 -12.14
CA LEU A 237 1.42 13.07 -11.63
C LEU A 237 1.12 14.56 -11.44
N ALA A 238 0.43 15.18 -12.39
CA ALA A 238 -0.02 16.58 -12.24
C ALA A 238 -0.98 16.74 -11.05
N GLY A 239 -1.89 15.78 -10.85
CA GLY A 239 -2.78 15.74 -9.68
C GLY A 239 -2.04 15.58 -8.34
N SER A 240 -0.83 15.02 -8.35
CA SER A 240 0.06 14.92 -7.19
C SER A 240 1.00 16.13 -7.03
N GLY A 241 0.86 17.17 -7.86
CA GLY A 241 1.72 18.36 -7.81
C GLY A 241 3.11 18.19 -8.42
N VAL A 242 3.35 17.12 -9.20
CA VAL A 242 4.65 16.88 -9.85
C VAL A 242 4.69 17.59 -11.20
N ASN A 243 5.75 18.37 -11.44
CA ASN A 243 6.03 18.93 -12.76
C ASN A 243 6.66 17.86 -13.66
N THR A 244 5.98 17.42 -14.71
CA THR A 244 6.42 16.28 -15.54
C THR A 244 6.99 16.70 -16.89
N CYS A 245 8.18 16.19 -17.22
CA CYS A 245 8.79 16.26 -18.55
C CYS A 245 8.93 14.83 -19.11
N LEU A 246 7.91 14.37 -19.85
CA LEU A 246 7.92 13.05 -20.49
C LEU A 246 8.28 13.16 -21.97
N PHE A 247 9.45 12.66 -22.34
CA PHE A 247 9.86 12.55 -23.73
C PHE A 247 9.15 11.37 -24.38
N THR A 248 8.62 11.58 -25.58
CA THR A 248 7.91 10.53 -26.31
C THR A 248 8.89 9.70 -27.14
N ASP A 249 8.90 8.39 -26.92
CA ASP A 249 9.61 7.42 -27.74
C ASP A 249 8.58 6.54 -28.47
N HIS A 250 8.35 6.83 -29.75
CA HIS A 250 7.39 6.10 -30.59
C HIS A 250 7.78 4.63 -30.83
N THR A 251 8.98 4.21 -30.44
CA THR A 251 9.45 2.83 -30.63
C THR A 251 9.11 1.93 -29.45
N ARG A 252 8.63 2.45 -28.31
CA ARG A 252 8.28 1.63 -27.14
C ARG A 252 6.88 1.93 -26.60
N PRO A 253 6.20 0.95 -25.98
CA PRO A 253 5.06 1.25 -25.13
C PRO A 253 5.54 1.88 -23.81
N THR A 254 4.67 2.66 -23.16
CA THR A 254 4.85 3.04 -21.76
C THR A 254 4.80 1.78 -20.90
N THR A 255 5.82 1.59 -20.06
CA THR A 255 5.96 0.37 -19.26
C THR A 255 4.73 0.12 -18.38
N LEU A 256 4.09 -1.04 -18.58
CA LEU A 256 2.94 -1.48 -17.80
C LEU A 256 3.27 -2.80 -17.10
N LYS A 257 3.00 -2.87 -15.80
CA LYS A 257 3.13 -4.06 -14.97
C LYS A 257 1.77 -4.44 -14.40
N GLN A 258 1.15 -5.46 -14.96
CA GLN A 258 -0.15 -5.96 -14.53
C GLN A 258 0.03 -7.09 -13.53
N ARG A 259 -0.67 -7.02 -12.41
CA ARG A 259 -0.69 -8.04 -11.35
C ARG A 259 -2.11 -8.57 -11.20
N TYR A 260 -2.34 -9.78 -11.71
CA TYR A 260 -3.61 -10.49 -11.57
C TYR A 260 -3.68 -11.12 -10.18
N ARG A 261 -4.78 -10.88 -9.48
CA ARG A 261 -4.95 -11.28 -8.08
C ARG A 261 -6.29 -11.98 -7.87
N ALA A 262 -6.33 -12.93 -6.95
CA ALA A 262 -7.58 -13.53 -6.47
C ALA A 262 -7.51 -13.71 -4.96
N HIS A 263 -8.59 -13.35 -4.26
CA HIS A 263 -8.68 -13.41 -2.79
C HIS A 263 -7.46 -12.79 -2.09
N GLY A 264 -7.00 -11.64 -2.58
CA GLY A 264 -5.85 -10.88 -2.04
C GLY A 264 -4.47 -11.40 -2.44
N LYS A 265 -4.35 -12.60 -3.02
CA LYS A 265 -3.08 -13.21 -3.45
C LYS A 265 -2.78 -12.94 -4.92
N SER A 266 -1.50 -12.80 -5.26
CA SER A 266 -1.06 -12.65 -6.66
C SER A 266 -1.01 -13.99 -7.36
N LEU A 267 -1.57 -14.05 -8.58
CA LEU A 267 -1.59 -15.24 -9.43
C LEU A 267 -0.51 -15.15 -10.52
N LEU A 268 -0.52 -14.05 -11.27
CA LEU A 268 0.35 -13.83 -12.42
C LEU A 268 0.74 -12.36 -12.50
N ARG A 269 1.95 -12.12 -13.00
CA ARG A 269 2.40 -10.79 -13.40
C ARG A 269 2.69 -10.78 -14.89
N VAL A 270 2.09 -9.84 -15.60
CA VAL A 270 2.32 -9.62 -17.04
C VAL A 270 2.94 -8.24 -17.19
N CYS A 271 4.06 -8.16 -17.90
CA CYS A 271 4.76 -6.90 -18.13
C CYS A 271 4.75 -6.59 -19.62
N ASP A 272 4.19 -5.44 -20.00
CA ASP A 272 4.32 -4.87 -21.34
C ASP A 272 5.39 -3.78 -21.30
N LEU A 273 6.58 -4.08 -21.81
CA LEU A 273 7.74 -3.20 -21.74
C LEU A 273 8.76 -3.50 -22.84
N ARG A 274 9.60 -2.51 -23.13
CA ARG A 274 10.88 -2.68 -23.85
C ARG A 274 12.05 -2.37 -22.92
N GLN A 275 13.18 -3.04 -23.15
CA GLN A 275 14.39 -2.91 -22.34
C GLN A 275 15.51 -2.16 -23.07
N ASP A 276 15.30 -1.83 -24.34
CA ASP A 276 16.29 -1.13 -25.14
C ASP A 276 16.58 0.25 -24.56
N ALA A 277 17.85 0.65 -24.63
CA ALA A 277 18.28 1.98 -24.28
C ALA A 277 17.48 3.06 -25.01
N MET A 278 17.25 4.21 -24.37
CA MET A 278 16.66 5.38 -24.99
C MET A 278 17.37 5.69 -26.33
N PRO A 279 16.62 5.95 -27.42
CA PRO A 279 17.18 6.28 -28.73
C PRO A 279 18.23 7.39 -28.66
N GLU A 280 19.34 7.24 -29.40
CA GLU A 280 20.43 8.22 -29.39
C GLU A 280 19.99 9.63 -29.80
N VAL A 281 18.89 9.76 -30.55
CA VAL A 281 18.30 11.05 -30.95
C VAL A 281 17.65 11.78 -29.77
N LEU A 282 17.08 11.05 -28.80
CA LEU A 282 16.44 11.66 -27.61
C LEU A 282 17.44 12.01 -26.52
N GLN A 283 18.60 11.32 -26.45
CA GLN A 283 19.58 11.50 -25.38
C GLN A 283 20.12 12.95 -25.24
N PRO A 284 20.43 13.72 -26.31
CA PRO A 284 20.90 15.10 -26.19
C PRO A 284 19.84 16.04 -25.61
N VAL A 285 18.59 15.94 -26.07
CA VAL A 285 17.50 16.81 -25.60
C VAL A 285 17.11 16.45 -24.16
N PHE A 286 17.12 15.14 -23.83
CA PHE A 286 16.95 14.69 -22.45
C PHE A 286 18.03 15.25 -21.54
N LEU A 287 19.30 15.16 -21.96
CA LEU A 287 20.44 15.72 -21.22
C LEU A 287 20.25 17.22 -20.99
N GLU A 288 20.01 18.00 -22.05
CA GLU A 288 19.80 19.44 -21.97
C GLU A 288 18.72 19.80 -20.96
N LYS A 289 17.59 19.08 -20.98
CA LYS A 289 16.50 19.32 -20.03
C LYS A 289 16.89 19.02 -18.58
N VAL A 290 17.63 17.93 -18.36
CA VAL A 290 18.17 17.62 -17.03
C VAL A 290 19.12 18.73 -16.57
N LEU A 291 20.05 19.16 -17.43
CA LEU A 291 21.04 20.18 -17.08
C LEU A 291 20.38 21.53 -16.73
N GLU A 292 19.36 21.94 -17.48
CA GLU A 292 18.56 23.14 -17.17
C GLU A 292 17.89 23.02 -15.79
N THR A 293 17.33 21.85 -15.48
CA THR A 293 16.54 21.66 -14.26
C THR A 293 17.41 21.52 -13.01
N ILE A 294 18.62 20.96 -13.12
CA ILE A 294 19.49 20.72 -11.95
C ILE A 294 20.23 21.98 -11.46
N GLN A 295 20.31 23.05 -12.24
CA GLN A 295 20.96 24.31 -11.83
C GLN A 295 20.33 24.89 -10.56
N ASP A 296 19.04 24.64 -10.39
CA ASP A 296 18.20 25.12 -9.31
C ASP A 296 17.76 23.98 -8.37
N ALA A 297 18.32 22.78 -8.50
CA ALA A 297 17.90 21.64 -7.68
C ALA A 297 18.74 21.52 -6.41
N ASP A 298 18.08 21.13 -5.31
CA ASP A 298 18.76 20.75 -4.07
C ASP A 298 19.11 19.25 -4.07
N LEU A 299 18.32 18.46 -4.79
CA LEU A 299 18.46 17.01 -4.85
C LEU A 299 18.13 16.47 -6.26
N LEU A 300 19.04 15.64 -6.80
CA LEU A 300 18.85 14.84 -8.00
C LEU A 300 18.77 13.35 -7.63
N VAL A 301 17.66 12.69 -8.00
CA VAL A 301 17.42 11.27 -7.71
C VAL A 301 17.38 10.47 -9.00
N PHE A 302 18.24 9.45 -9.08
CA PHE A 302 18.22 8.44 -10.13
C PHE A 302 17.42 7.22 -9.65
N SER A 303 16.32 6.90 -10.31
CA SER A 303 15.49 5.74 -9.99
C SER A 303 15.41 4.81 -11.21
N ASP A 304 16.35 3.87 -11.26
CA ASP A 304 16.58 3.02 -12.43
C ASP A 304 15.97 1.62 -12.22
N PHE A 305 15.11 1.20 -13.14
CA PHE A 305 14.51 -0.14 -13.16
C PHE A 305 15.11 -1.00 -14.29
N ASN A 306 16.15 -0.47 -14.96
CA ASN A 306 16.84 -1.06 -16.10
C ASN A 306 15.93 -1.24 -17.34
N TYR A 307 14.94 -0.36 -17.55
CA TYR A 307 14.07 -0.37 -18.75
C TYR A 307 14.53 0.58 -19.86
N GLY A 308 15.72 1.16 -19.68
CA GLY A 308 16.45 1.84 -20.74
C GLY A 308 16.30 3.37 -20.73
N CYS A 309 15.58 3.98 -19.78
CA CYS A 309 15.54 5.44 -19.64
C CYS A 309 16.92 6.04 -19.34
N LEU A 310 17.80 5.29 -18.67
CA LEU A 310 19.12 5.77 -18.24
C LEU A 310 20.25 4.96 -18.90
N PRO A 311 20.62 5.22 -20.18
CA PRO A 311 21.81 4.62 -20.76
C PRO A 311 23.09 5.10 -20.05
N GLN A 312 24.11 4.23 -19.93
CA GLN A 312 25.33 4.58 -19.17
C GLN A 312 26.05 5.83 -19.67
N LYS A 313 26.10 6.03 -21.01
CA LYS A 313 26.72 7.24 -21.61
C LYS A 313 26.03 8.52 -21.14
N LEU A 314 24.71 8.49 -21.00
CA LEU A 314 23.91 9.63 -20.54
C LEU A 314 24.13 9.85 -19.04
N VAL A 315 24.06 8.78 -18.23
CA VAL A 315 24.31 8.85 -16.79
C VAL A 315 25.68 9.49 -16.52
N THR A 316 26.74 9.04 -17.18
CA THR A 316 28.09 9.61 -16.99
C THR A 316 28.16 11.11 -17.30
N LYS A 317 27.43 11.61 -18.31
CA LYS A 317 27.38 13.04 -18.61
C LYS A 317 26.62 13.83 -17.55
N ILE A 318 25.47 13.32 -17.09
CA ILE A 318 24.68 13.95 -16.03
C ILE A 318 25.48 14.00 -14.73
N LEU A 319 26.18 12.92 -14.36
CA LEU A 319 27.00 12.88 -13.14
C LEU A 319 28.15 13.89 -13.15
N ALA A 320 28.76 14.13 -14.32
CA ALA A 320 29.82 15.12 -14.44
C ALA A 320 29.28 16.53 -14.12
N GLU A 321 28.18 16.92 -14.75
CA GLU A 321 27.58 18.25 -14.54
C GLU A 321 27.00 18.41 -13.11
N ALA A 322 26.30 17.39 -12.61
CA ALA A 322 25.72 17.42 -11.27
C ALA A 322 26.79 17.56 -10.17
N LYS A 323 27.97 16.96 -10.39
CA LYS A 323 29.11 17.14 -9.48
C LYS A 323 29.64 18.57 -9.51
N ASP A 324 29.70 19.19 -10.69
CA ASP A 324 30.21 20.54 -10.86
C ASP A 324 29.22 21.60 -10.33
N SER A 325 27.91 21.33 -10.41
CA SER A 325 26.87 22.19 -9.81
C SER A 325 26.74 22.03 -8.29
N GLY A 326 27.28 20.94 -7.72
CA GLY A 326 27.22 20.66 -6.28
C GLY A 326 25.84 20.20 -5.80
N VAL A 327 24.94 19.79 -6.70
CA VAL A 327 23.64 19.22 -6.34
C VAL A 327 23.83 17.89 -5.62
N MET A 328 23.04 17.63 -4.59
CA MET A 328 23.07 16.34 -3.90
C MET A 328 22.52 15.25 -4.82
N MET A 329 23.16 14.08 -4.85
CA MET A 329 22.75 12.96 -5.71
C MET A 329 22.41 11.69 -4.94
N ALA A 330 21.24 11.13 -5.20
CA ALA A 330 20.83 9.82 -4.69
C ALA A 330 20.49 8.86 -5.82
N ALA A 331 20.74 7.56 -5.63
CA ALA A 331 20.39 6.55 -6.63
C ALA A 331 19.84 5.25 -6.05
N ASP A 332 18.91 4.66 -6.78
CA ASP A 332 18.47 3.27 -6.61
C ASP A 332 18.41 2.58 -7.98
N SER A 333 18.75 1.30 -8.00
CA SER A 333 18.80 0.47 -9.22
C SER A 333 18.00 -0.80 -8.95
N GLN A 334 16.68 -0.65 -8.99
CA GLN A 334 15.74 -1.70 -8.61
C GLN A 334 15.70 -2.81 -9.65
N SER A 335 16.06 -4.01 -9.18
CA SER A 335 16.30 -5.20 -9.98
C SER A 335 15.37 -6.33 -9.54
N SER A 336 14.05 -6.10 -9.54
CA SER A 336 13.08 -7.11 -9.08
C SER A 336 13.01 -8.32 -10.02
N SER A 337 13.15 -8.08 -11.32
CA SER A 337 12.97 -9.08 -12.39
C SER A 337 14.09 -9.08 -13.43
N GLN A 338 15.04 -8.15 -13.33
CA GLN A 338 16.18 -8.00 -14.22
C GLN A 338 17.47 -7.91 -13.41
N VAL A 339 18.62 -7.97 -14.07
CA VAL A 339 19.94 -7.78 -13.45
C VAL A 339 20.34 -6.32 -13.63
N GLY A 340 20.35 -5.54 -12.55
CA GLY A 340 20.90 -4.20 -12.50
C GLY A 340 22.22 -4.13 -11.74
N ASP A 341 22.98 -3.06 -11.96
CA ASP A 341 24.23 -2.78 -11.28
C ASP A 341 24.18 -1.36 -10.68
N ILE A 342 23.89 -1.28 -9.37
CA ILE A 342 23.84 0.01 -8.65
C ILE A 342 25.21 0.70 -8.66
N ALA A 343 26.31 -0.05 -8.76
CA ALA A 343 27.65 0.52 -8.70
C ALA A 343 28.03 1.35 -9.95
N ARG A 344 27.21 1.30 -11.00
CA ARG A 344 27.35 2.16 -12.18
C ARG A 344 27.06 3.64 -11.86
N PHE A 345 26.25 3.90 -10.82
CA PHE A 345 25.96 5.23 -10.29
C PHE A 345 27.09 5.68 -9.37
N ARG A 346 28.17 6.20 -9.98
CA ARG A 346 29.37 6.60 -9.25
C ARG A 346 29.22 7.96 -8.58
N CYS A 347 29.94 8.14 -7.47
CA CYS A 347 30.07 9.40 -6.73
C CYS A 347 28.74 9.92 -6.15
N MET A 348 27.82 9.01 -5.83
CA MET A 348 26.54 9.34 -5.19
C MET A 348 26.72 9.74 -3.72
N ASP A 349 25.88 10.65 -3.24
CA ASP A 349 25.78 10.95 -1.82
C ASP A 349 25.07 9.82 -1.08
N LEU A 350 24.03 9.25 -1.69
CA LEU A 350 23.28 8.13 -1.15
C LEU A 350 22.97 7.08 -2.23
N ILE A 351 23.22 5.81 -1.92
CA ILE A 351 22.64 4.69 -2.68
C ILE A 351 21.84 3.78 -1.74
N THR A 352 20.72 3.26 -2.24
CA THR A 352 19.81 2.43 -1.41
C THR A 352 19.57 1.04 -2.00
N PRO A 353 20.60 0.18 -2.18
CA PRO A 353 20.43 -1.13 -2.79
C PRO A 353 19.75 -2.13 -1.85
N THR A 354 19.13 -3.16 -2.42
CA THR A 354 18.82 -4.41 -1.70
C THR A 354 20.08 -5.25 -1.51
N GLU A 355 20.04 -6.22 -0.57
CA GLU A 355 21.13 -7.20 -0.44
C GLU A 355 21.45 -7.88 -1.78
N ARG A 356 20.43 -8.29 -2.53
CA ARG A 356 20.59 -8.95 -3.83
C ARG A 356 21.36 -8.08 -4.81
N GLU A 357 20.97 -6.80 -4.95
CA GLU A 357 21.64 -5.84 -5.82
C GLU A 357 23.09 -5.58 -5.39
N ALA A 358 23.33 -5.48 -4.09
CA ALA A 358 24.68 -5.29 -3.55
C ALA A 358 25.59 -6.49 -3.85
N ARG A 359 25.08 -7.73 -3.71
CA ARG A 359 25.82 -8.96 -4.03
C ARG A 359 26.14 -9.07 -5.52
N ILE A 360 25.18 -8.74 -6.39
CA ILE A 360 25.39 -8.72 -7.84
C ILE A 360 26.50 -7.72 -8.20
N SER A 361 26.41 -6.49 -7.68
CA SER A 361 27.32 -5.39 -8.04
C SER A 361 28.75 -5.62 -7.51
N THR A 362 28.89 -6.24 -6.33
CA THR A 362 30.19 -6.57 -5.72
C THR A 362 30.76 -7.92 -6.16
N LYS A 363 29.96 -8.74 -6.86
CA LYS A 363 30.25 -10.15 -7.18
C LYS A 363 30.59 -10.98 -5.93
N SER A 364 30.00 -10.64 -4.79
CA SER A 364 30.26 -11.29 -3.50
C SER A 364 29.05 -12.07 -3.00
N HIS A 365 29.26 -13.36 -2.76
CA HIS A 365 28.19 -14.29 -2.35
C HIS A 365 28.28 -14.67 -0.87
N GLU A 366 29.48 -14.59 -0.27
CA GLU A 366 29.74 -15.11 1.08
C GLU A 366 30.04 -14.01 2.11
N ASP A 367 30.33 -12.77 1.67
CA ASP A 367 30.62 -11.69 2.62
C ASP A 367 29.40 -11.39 3.50
N GLY A 368 29.68 -11.10 4.77
CA GLY A 368 28.72 -10.51 5.69
C GLY A 368 28.30 -9.10 5.25
N LEU A 369 27.12 -8.67 5.68
CA LEU A 369 26.45 -7.46 5.18
C LEU A 369 27.26 -6.17 5.36
N VAL A 370 28.01 -6.03 6.46
CA VAL A 370 28.88 -4.86 6.70
C VAL A 370 30.05 -4.81 5.71
N VAL A 371 30.66 -5.96 5.40
CA VAL A 371 31.75 -6.03 4.43
C VAL A 371 31.22 -5.79 3.02
N LEU A 372 30.04 -6.35 2.73
CA LEU A 372 29.34 -6.17 1.46
C LEU A 372 28.99 -4.68 1.21
N SER A 373 28.39 -4.01 2.19
CA SER A 373 28.00 -2.60 2.09
C SER A 373 29.22 -1.68 1.92
N GLU A 374 30.30 -1.94 2.66
CA GLU A 374 31.54 -1.16 2.54
C GLU A 374 32.27 -1.40 1.21
N LYS A 375 32.29 -2.65 0.71
CA LYS A 375 32.82 -2.97 -0.63
C LYS A 375 32.02 -2.22 -1.69
N LEU A 376 30.69 -2.27 -1.62
CA LEU A 376 29.84 -1.57 -2.57
C LEU A 376 30.05 -0.06 -2.53
N ARG A 377 30.09 0.53 -1.32
CA ARG A 377 30.38 1.95 -1.13
C ARG A 377 31.68 2.37 -1.81
N LYS A 378 32.74 1.57 -1.68
CA LYS A 378 34.04 1.82 -2.33
C LYS A 378 33.98 1.71 -3.85
N ILE A 379 33.31 0.69 -4.39
CA ILE A 379 33.19 0.48 -5.85
C ILE A 379 32.36 1.62 -6.48
N ALA A 380 31.21 1.94 -5.87
CA ALA A 380 30.35 3.05 -6.31
C ALA A 380 30.94 4.42 -5.96
N THR A 381 31.99 4.49 -5.14
CA THR A 381 32.53 5.74 -4.57
C THR A 381 31.45 6.59 -3.89
N ALA A 382 30.46 5.94 -3.29
CA ALA A 382 29.34 6.60 -2.62
C ALA A 382 29.75 7.12 -1.23
N LYS A 383 29.10 8.17 -0.74
CA LYS A 383 29.29 8.63 0.65
C LYS A 383 28.59 7.71 1.63
N HIS A 384 27.33 7.37 1.35
CA HIS A 384 26.48 6.55 2.21
C HIS A 384 25.77 5.45 1.43
N VAL A 385 25.55 4.31 2.10
CA VAL A 385 24.79 3.18 1.58
C VAL A 385 23.74 2.80 2.61
N ILE A 386 22.47 2.74 2.18
CA ILE A 386 21.40 2.12 2.97
C ILE A 386 21.05 0.78 2.33
N LEU A 387 21.50 -0.31 2.93
CA LEU A 387 21.23 -1.66 2.46
C LEU A 387 19.85 -2.12 2.96
N LYS A 388 18.92 -2.32 2.03
CA LYS A 388 17.54 -2.78 2.31
C LYS A 388 17.54 -4.29 2.53
N MET A 389 17.00 -4.73 3.66
CA MET A 389 16.93 -6.16 4.07
C MET A 389 15.50 -6.69 4.18
N GLY A 390 14.52 -5.96 3.60
CA GLY A 390 13.11 -6.39 3.61
C GLY A 390 12.55 -6.48 5.03
N GLY A 391 12.08 -7.66 5.41
CA GLY A 391 11.48 -7.91 6.74
C GLY A 391 12.45 -7.75 7.91
N ASP A 392 13.76 -7.69 7.65
CA ASP A 392 14.80 -7.50 8.68
C ASP A 392 15.18 -6.02 8.89
N GLY A 393 14.55 -5.10 8.14
CA GLY A 393 14.79 -3.66 8.20
C GLY A 393 15.89 -3.20 7.23
N LEU A 394 16.82 -2.38 7.72
CA LEU A 394 17.91 -1.83 6.92
C LEU A 394 19.23 -1.71 7.68
N LEU A 395 20.33 -1.71 6.94
CA LEU A 395 21.68 -1.45 7.45
C LEU A 395 22.20 -0.16 6.82
N VAL A 396 22.57 0.82 7.65
CA VAL A 396 23.18 2.07 7.22
C VAL A 396 24.70 1.91 7.28
N GLN A 397 25.40 2.30 6.21
CA GLN A 397 26.86 2.28 6.09
C GLN A 397 27.35 3.65 5.65
N THR A 398 28.35 4.19 6.36
CA THR A 398 28.85 5.55 6.15
C THR A 398 30.37 5.64 6.18
N ASN A 399 30.91 6.60 5.43
CA ASN A 399 32.29 7.00 5.50
C ASN A 399 32.45 8.32 6.25
N ARG A 400 32.58 8.26 7.58
CA ARG A 400 32.92 9.44 8.38
C ARG A 400 34.42 9.72 8.26
N SER A 401 34.77 10.93 7.84
CA SER A 401 36.16 11.38 7.71
C SER A 401 36.85 11.62 9.05
N ASP A 402 36.08 11.74 10.14
CA ASP A 402 36.55 12.07 11.48
C ASP A 402 37.03 10.83 12.29
N ASN A 403 36.77 9.60 11.81
CA ASN A 403 37.01 8.35 12.54
C ASN A 403 36.36 8.32 13.95
N THR A 404 35.41 9.22 14.22
CA THR A 404 34.72 9.33 15.51
C THR A 404 33.30 8.80 15.37
N GLY A 405 33.06 7.57 15.84
CA GLY A 405 31.74 6.95 15.90
C GLY A 405 31.59 5.69 15.04
N PRO A 406 30.44 5.00 15.13
CA PRO A 406 30.17 3.80 14.35
C PRO A 406 30.07 4.14 12.86
N HIS A 407 30.68 3.31 12.02
CA HIS A 407 30.57 3.41 10.56
C HIS A 407 29.34 2.68 10.00
N THR A 408 28.67 1.90 10.85
CA THR A 408 27.53 1.08 10.48
C THR A 408 26.55 0.96 11.64
N ASP A 409 25.26 0.92 11.33
CA ASP A 409 24.20 0.60 12.30
C ASP A 409 22.95 0.05 11.60
N GLN A 410 22.12 -0.68 12.33
CA GLN A 410 20.92 -1.33 11.82
C GLN A 410 19.63 -0.75 12.42
N VAL A 411 18.66 -0.49 11.55
CA VAL A 411 17.28 -0.18 11.94
C VAL A 411 16.43 -1.43 11.68
N PRO A 412 15.70 -1.96 12.68
CA PRO A 412 14.82 -3.10 12.48
C PRO A 412 13.61 -2.72 11.61
N ALA A 413 12.86 -3.71 11.10
CA ALA A 413 11.59 -3.43 10.46
C ALA A 413 10.60 -2.81 11.47
N LEU A 414 10.01 -1.67 11.11
CA LEU A 414 9.16 -0.89 12.02
C LEU A 414 7.67 -1.26 11.91
N ASN A 415 7.26 -1.90 10.81
CA ASN A 415 5.89 -2.35 10.59
C ASN A 415 5.72 -3.82 11.01
N SER A 416 4.72 -4.10 11.85
CA SER A 416 4.44 -5.45 12.37
C SER A 416 3.35 -6.22 11.61
N SER A 417 2.66 -5.58 10.66
CA SER A 417 1.55 -6.15 9.88
C SER A 417 1.53 -5.58 8.45
N PRO A 418 2.51 -5.95 7.61
CA PRO A 418 2.58 -5.45 6.23
C PRO A 418 1.41 -5.97 5.37
N VAL A 419 0.85 -5.10 4.55
CA VAL A 419 -0.25 -5.38 3.61
C VAL A 419 0.28 -5.60 2.19
N ASP A 420 1.14 -4.72 1.70
CA ASP A 420 1.78 -4.82 0.38
C ASP A 420 3.19 -4.23 0.46
N THR A 421 4.19 -4.92 -0.07
CA THR A 421 5.58 -4.44 -0.02
C THR A 421 5.94 -3.52 -1.18
N ALA A 422 4.99 -3.27 -2.11
CA ALA A 422 5.19 -2.38 -3.24
C ALA A 422 5.49 -0.93 -2.78
N GLY A 423 6.54 -0.33 -3.36
CA GLY A 423 6.91 1.06 -3.10
C GLY A 423 7.67 1.33 -1.81
N ALA A 424 7.93 0.31 -0.98
CA ALA A 424 8.69 0.47 0.27
C ALA A 424 10.11 1.00 0.03
N GLY A 425 10.77 0.51 -1.03
CA GLY A 425 12.10 0.99 -1.42
C GLY A 425 12.09 2.42 -1.96
N ASP A 426 11.04 2.78 -2.71
CA ASP A 426 10.90 4.10 -3.33
C ASP A 426 10.67 5.20 -2.27
N SER A 427 9.77 4.93 -1.33
CA SER A 427 9.49 5.79 -0.17
C SER A 427 10.68 5.94 0.76
N LEU A 428 11.44 4.87 1.00
CA LEU A 428 12.69 4.91 1.76
C LEU A 428 13.73 5.79 1.08
N LEU A 429 14.01 5.54 -0.21
CA LEU A 429 14.99 6.28 -1.00
C LEU A 429 14.74 7.78 -0.91
N ILE A 430 13.52 8.20 -1.24
CA ILE A 430 13.21 9.62 -1.36
C ILE A 430 13.20 10.34 0.00
N SER A 431 12.65 9.70 1.03
CA SER A 431 12.58 10.30 2.37
C SER A 431 13.96 10.45 2.98
N SER A 432 14.82 9.43 2.84
CA SER A 432 16.22 9.50 3.29
C SER A 432 17.02 10.53 2.48
N ALA A 433 16.82 10.61 1.16
CA ALA A 433 17.53 11.55 0.31
C ALA A 433 17.13 13.01 0.59
N MET A 434 15.84 13.29 0.81
CA MET A 434 15.36 14.63 1.17
C MET A 434 15.86 15.07 2.55
N ALA A 435 15.88 14.17 3.53
CA ALA A 435 16.47 14.44 4.84
C ALA A 435 17.97 14.79 4.72
N MET A 436 18.71 14.05 3.88
CA MET A 436 20.12 14.32 3.64
C MET A 436 20.36 15.66 2.93
N ALA A 437 19.48 16.06 2.01
CA ALA A 437 19.57 17.36 1.34
C ALA A 437 19.46 18.53 2.33
N LEU A 438 18.71 18.33 3.42
CA LEU A 438 18.62 19.24 4.56
C LEU A 438 19.70 19.04 5.61
N LYS A 439 20.72 18.22 5.32
CA LYS A 439 21.87 17.94 6.19
C LYS A 439 21.50 17.26 7.51
N ALA A 440 20.39 16.51 7.54
CA ALA A 440 20.08 15.63 8.66
C ALA A 440 21.22 14.62 8.87
N ASP A 441 21.38 14.17 10.11
CA ASP A 441 22.39 13.15 10.40
C ASP A 441 22.04 11.81 9.72
N ILE A 442 23.05 11.03 9.39
CA ILE A 442 22.89 9.75 8.70
C ILE A 442 21.94 8.79 9.44
N TRP A 443 21.95 8.82 10.77
CA TRP A 443 21.06 7.96 11.55
C TRP A 443 19.61 8.45 11.49
N GLU A 444 19.40 9.76 11.44
CA GLU A 444 18.07 10.36 11.22
C GLU A 444 17.53 10.00 9.83
N MET A 445 18.38 10.04 8.80
CA MET A 445 18.02 9.61 7.45
C MET A 445 17.56 8.14 7.41
N GLY A 446 18.29 7.25 8.11
CA GLY A 446 17.96 5.83 8.20
C GLY A 446 16.65 5.58 8.95
N LEU A 447 16.39 6.34 10.01
CA LEU A 447 15.14 6.29 10.75
C LEU A 447 13.97 6.79 9.91
N LEU A 448 14.08 7.96 9.30
CA LEU A 448 13.05 8.57 8.44
C LEU A 448 12.68 7.66 7.26
N GLY A 449 13.68 7.13 6.56
CA GLY A 449 13.46 6.19 5.46
C GLY A 449 12.76 4.91 5.92
N SER A 450 13.08 4.41 7.12
CA SER A 450 12.42 3.23 7.71
C SER A 450 10.97 3.49 8.08
N VAL A 451 10.66 4.67 8.63
CA VAL A 451 9.28 5.08 8.97
C VAL A 451 8.47 5.24 7.68
N ALA A 452 9.02 5.91 6.67
CA ALA A 452 8.38 6.06 5.36
C ALA A 452 8.05 4.70 4.71
N ALA A 453 9.02 3.77 4.71
CA ALA A 453 8.80 2.40 4.23
C ALA A 453 7.71 1.68 5.04
N ALA A 454 7.73 1.82 6.37
CA ALA A 454 6.76 1.18 7.26
C ALA A 454 5.33 1.68 7.04
N ILE A 455 5.14 2.99 6.80
CA ILE A 455 3.84 3.55 6.40
C ILE A 455 3.45 3.00 5.02
N GLN A 456 4.35 3.01 4.05
CA GLN A 456 4.05 2.55 2.69
C GLN A 456 3.65 1.07 2.65
N VAL A 457 4.29 0.19 3.45
CA VAL A 457 3.92 -1.23 3.45
C VAL A 457 2.59 -1.53 4.16
N SER A 458 2.02 -0.57 4.88
CA SER A 458 0.75 -0.74 5.59
C SER A 458 -0.49 -0.62 4.70
N ARG A 459 -0.30 -0.18 3.45
CA ARG A 459 -1.39 0.11 2.50
C ARG A 459 -1.24 -0.69 1.21
N LEU A 460 -2.34 -0.81 0.49
CA LEU A 460 -2.37 -1.50 -0.79
C LEU A 460 -1.93 -0.59 -1.93
N GLY A 461 -1.00 -1.06 -2.75
CA GLY A 461 -0.50 -0.32 -3.91
C GLY A 461 0.40 0.85 -3.52
N ASN A 462 0.86 1.58 -4.54
CA ASN A 462 1.83 2.65 -4.36
C ASN A 462 1.14 4.00 -4.23
N VAL A 463 1.07 4.53 -3.01
CA VAL A 463 0.33 5.74 -2.68
C VAL A 463 1.32 6.79 -2.19
N PRO A 464 1.28 8.04 -2.70
CA PRO A 464 2.15 9.11 -2.23
C PRO A 464 2.06 9.30 -0.72
N LEU A 465 3.20 9.56 -0.08
CA LEU A 465 3.28 9.85 1.35
C LEU A 465 3.03 11.33 1.57
N THR A 466 2.51 11.68 2.74
CA THR A 466 2.39 13.08 3.19
C THR A 466 3.34 13.35 4.36
N ALA A 467 3.79 14.60 4.51
CA ALA A 467 4.62 14.98 5.64
C ALA A 467 3.89 14.77 6.97
N GLU A 468 2.57 15.04 7.02
CA GLU A 468 1.73 14.84 8.19
C GLU A 468 1.67 13.37 8.62
N GLU A 469 1.57 12.43 7.68
CA GLU A 469 1.63 10.99 7.99
C GLU A 469 2.91 10.61 8.72
N LEU A 470 4.07 11.13 8.27
CA LEU A 470 5.35 10.85 8.92
C LEU A 470 5.43 11.52 10.29
N ILE A 471 5.03 12.79 10.41
CA ILE A 471 5.05 13.54 11.67
C ILE A 471 4.19 12.85 12.74
N GLN A 472 3.00 12.36 12.37
CA GLN A 472 2.11 11.66 13.29
C GLN A 472 2.74 10.42 13.92
N GLU A 473 3.61 9.69 13.21
CA GLU A 473 4.26 8.51 13.78
C GLU A 473 5.34 8.88 14.82
N PHE A 474 5.92 10.08 14.73
CA PHE A 474 6.82 10.61 15.75
C PHE A 474 6.07 11.22 16.94
N ASP A 475 4.90 11.82 16.74
CA ASP A 475 4.09 12.42 17.82
C ASP A 475 3.37 11.36 18.70
N LYS A 476 3.06 10.17 18.15
CA LYS A 476 2.33 9.10 18.86
C LYS A 476 3.18 8.26 19.81
N SER A 477 4.50 8.46 19.85
CA SER A 477 5.48 7.55 20.45
C SER A 477 5.96 7.93 21.85
#